data_AF-A0AA48LZT3-F1
#
_entry.id   AF-A0AA48LZT3-F1
#
_cell.length_a   1.000
_cell.length_b   1.000
_cell.length_c   1.000
_cell.angle_alpha   90.00
_cell.angle_beta   90.00
_cell.angle_gamma   90.00
#
_symmetry.space_group_name_H-M   'P 1'
#
loop_
_entity.id
_entity.type
_entity.pdbx_description
1 polymer ?
#
loop_
_entity_poly.entity_id
_entity_poly.type
_entity_poly.pdbx_seq_one_letter_code
_entity_poly.pdbx_strand_id
1 'polypeptide(L)'
;MSDVESILASAQGGQLISNLAQRFGLSDEQIERAIQALTPALTIGLNRAAEEPQVFEKTVSALAGASRYSFFDEPAAAESEDSVEMGRDLVHHLFGSPAETGQVLQAAAQQSGVRPDILSQLLPVLASVLLSGLTKSINEKGLGDVLGQLANSGALGGILEQILGGGAPGPAPAPAPAPAPLPRGNAGGGLGGLLGTILGGLLGGGRGAPPSAPSRLPPQGRSGDVLETGAGPTGSGGLPGGFDEASIQQAIEEIKKTLQVGRGANAPAGGQSAGGASDLEAILGQILGKR
;
A
#
# COMPACT_ATOMS: atom_id res chain seq x y z
N MET A 1 0.88 4.30 -20.80
CA MET A 1 0.46 2.88 -20.73
C MET A 1 1.66 1.91 -20.84
N SER A 2 2.86 2.37 -21.18
CA SER A 2 4.02 1.50 -21.45
C SER A 2 4.92 1.23 -20.23
N ASP A 3 4.75 1.97 -19.13
CA ASP A 3 5.73 1.96 -18.04
C ASP A 3 5.64 0.69 -17.16
N VAL A 4 4.43 0.26 -16.80
CA VAL A 4 4.23 -0.95 -15.98
C VAL A 4 4.79 -2.19 -16.69
N GLU A 5 4.43 -2.35 -17.97
CA GLU A 5 4.90 -3.48 -18.77
C GLU A 5 6.41 -3.41 -19.00
N SER A 6 6.96 -2.23 -19.32
CA SER A 6 8.41 -2.05 -19.48
C SER A 6 9.18 -2.36 -18.20
N ILE A 7 8.67 -1.97 -17.04
CA ILE A 7 9.29 -2.29 -15.75
C ILE A 7 9.25 -3.80 -15.54
N LEU A 8 8.08 -4.43 -15.62
CA LEU A 8 7.97 -5.89 -15.42
C LEU A 8 8.80 -6.70 -16.43
N ALA A 9 8.87 -6.28 -17.69
CA ALA A 9 9.66 -6.93 -18.72
C ALA A 9 11.18 -6.79 -18.49
N SER A 10 11.64 -5.74 -17.81
CA SER A 10 13.06 -5.54 -17.49
C SER A 10 13.46 -6.13 -16.14
N ALA A 11 12.51 -6.55 -15.31
CA ALA A 11 12.76 -7.18 -14.03
C ALA A 11 13.62 -8.44 -14.16
N GLN A 12 14.51 -8.63 -13.19
CA GLN A 12 15.43 -9.77 -13.09
C GLN A 12 16.27 -9.95 -14.38
N GLY A 13 16.64 -8.83 -15.02
CA GLY A 13 17.38 -8.85 -16.28
C GLY A 13 16.61 -9.51 -17.43
N GLY A 14 15.28 -9.36 -17.45
CA GLY A 14 14.41 -9.95 -18.48
C GLY A 14 14.00 -11.40 -18.22
N GLN A 15 14.31 -11.96 -17.05
CA GLN A 15 14.04 -13.36 -16.70
C GLN A 15 12.82 -13.55 -15.80
N LEU A 16 12.09 -12.47 -15.45
CA LEU A 16 10.91 -12.54 -14.60
C LEU A 16 9.91 -13.60 -15.07
N ILE A 17 9.62 -13.63 -16.38
CA ILE A 17 8.64 -14.57 -16.96
C ILE A 17 9.07 -16.02 -16.72
N SER A 18 10.32 -16.37 -17.05
CA SER A 18 10.82 -17.73 -16.91
C SER A 18 10.93 -18.16 -15.44
N ASN A 19 11.35 -17.26 -14.54
CA ASN A 19 11.39 -17.55 -13.09
C ASN A 19 9.99 -17.84 -12.54
N LEU A 20 9.00 -17.01 -12.89
CA LEU A 20 7.61 -17.22 -12.47
C LEU A 20 7.01 -18.48 -13.11
N ALA A 21 7.31 -18.77 -14.38
CA ALA A 21 6.85 -19.97 -15.06
C ALA A 21 7.33 -21.23 -14.33
N GLN A 22 8.61 -21.27 -13.94
CA GLN A 22 9.19 -22.38 -13.17
C GLN A 22 8.54 -22.50 -11.78
N ARG A 23 8.34 -21.40 -11.06
CA ARG A 23 7.75 -21.41 -9.72
C ARG A 23 6.30 -21.88 -9.70
N PHE A 24 5.50 -21.38 -10.64
CA PHE A 24 4.06 -21.65 -10.67
C PHE A 24 3.68 -22.88 -11.51
N GLY A 25 4.66 -23.53 -12.15
CA GLY A 25 4.44 -24.68 -13.02
C GLY A 25 3.61 -24.32 -14.25
N LEU A 26 3.82 -23.12 -14.80
CA LEU A 26 3.16 -22.57 -15.98
C LEU A 26 4.13 -22.49 -17.14
N SER A 27 3.63 -22.33 -18.37
CA SER A 27 4.49 -21.93 -19.49
C SER A 27 4.80 -20.43 -19.45
N ASP A 28 5.93 -20.04 -20.03
CA ASP A 28 6.30 -18.64 -20.23
C ASP A 28 5.18 -17.85 -20.92
N GLU A 29 4.53 -18.45 -21.92
CA GLU A 29 3.40 -17.86 -22.64
C GLU A 29 2.17 -17.65 -21.74
N GLN A 30 1.90 -18.55 -20.79
CA GLN A 30 0.82 -18.37 -19.81
C GLN A 30 1.13 -17.22 -18.83
N ILE A 31 2.38 -17.10 -18.38
CA ILE A 31 2.81 -16.00 -17.52
C ILE A 31 2.76 -14.66 -18.27
N GLU A 32 3.22 -14.62 -19.52
CA GLU A 32 3.19 -13.41 -20.33
C GLU A 32 1.75 -12.91 -20.51
N ARG A 33 0.82 -13.81 -20.89
CA ARG A 33 -0.60 -13.46 -21.00
C ARG A 33 -1.22 -13.07 -19.66
N ALA A 34 -0.80 -13.68 -18.56
CA ALA A 34 -1.26 -13.29 -17.22
C ALA A 34 -0.82 -11.87 -16.87
N ILE A 35 0.44 -11.52 -17.13
CA ILE A 35 0.96 -10.16 -16.93
C ILE A 35 0.18 -9.19 -17.82
N GLN A 36 0.07 -9.45 -19.13
CA GLN A 36 -0.69 -8.62 -20.07
C GLN A 36 -2.14 -8.40 -19.63
N ALA A 37 -2.80 -9.43 -19.09
CA ALA A 37 -4.18 -9.34 -18.63
C ALA A 37 -4.34 -8.57 -17.30
N LEU A 38 -3.30 -8.55 -16.46
CA LEU A 38 -3.29 -7.83 -15.18
C LEU A 38 -2.80 -6.38 -15.31
N THR A 39 -1.97 -6.07 -16.31
CA THR A 39 -1.39 -4.73 -16.54
C THR A 39 -2.42 -3.60 -16.57
N PRO A 40 -3.59 -3.72 -17.24
CA PRO A 40 -4.59 -2.67 -17.25
C PRO A 40 -5.10 -2.33 -15.84
N ALA A 41 -5.35 -3.36 -15.02
CA ALA A 41 -5.82 -3.17 -13.65
C ALA A 41 -4.74 -2.53 -12.77
N LEU A 42 -3.49 -3.00 -12.85
CA LEU A 42 -2.36 -2.38 -12.13
C LEU A 42 -2.18 -0.91 -12.52
N THR A 43 -2.31 -0.58 -13.81
CA THR A 43 -2.25 0.81 -14.30
C THR A 43 -3.38 1.66 -13.73
N ILE A 44 -4.62 1.16 -13.73
CA ILE A 44 -5.77 1.85 -13.13
C ILE A 44 -5.54 2.08 -11.63
N GLY A 45 -5.06 1.06 -10.91
CA GLY A 45 -4.74 1.17 -9.49
C GLY A 45 -3.66 2.20 -9.19
N LEU A 46 -2.59 2.24 -9.99
CA LEU A 46 -1.54 3.26 -9.85
C LEU A 46 -2.02 4.67 -10.19
N ASN A 47 -2.88 4.82 -11.20
CA ASN A 47 -3.51 6.12 -11.50
C ASN A 47 -4.36 6.60 -10.32
N ARG A 48 -5.19 5.71 -9.78
CA ARG A 48 -5.96 5.97 -8.56
C ARG A 48 -5.06 6.39 -7.40
N ALA A 49 -3.91 5.74 -7.25
CA ALA A 49 -2.92 6.12 -6.24
C ALA A 49 -2.32 7.52 -6.46
N ALA A 50 -2.26 8.03 -7.69
CA ALA A 50 -1.83 9.40 -7.97
C ALA A 50 -2.94 10.44 -7.77
N GLU A 51 -4.21 10.04 -7.94
CA GLU A 51 -5.38 10.90 -7.85
C GLU A 51 -5.95 11.00 -6.42
N GLU A 52 -5.84 9.93 -5.63
CA GLU A 52 -6.39 9.85 -4.27
C GLU A 52 -5.28 10.04 -3.21
N PRO A 53 -5.34 11.11 -2.38
CA PRO A 53 -4.30 11.41 -1.39
C PRO A 53 -4.03 10.27 -0.39
N GLN A 54 -5.09 9.58 0.05
CA GLN A 54 -4.96 8.47 1.00
C GLN A 54 -4.24 7.27 0.39
N VAL A 55 -4.51 6.94 -0.87
CA VAL A 55 -3.86 5.84 -1.58
C VAL A 55 -2.43 6.24 -1.96
N PHE A 56 -2.21 7.51 -2.32
CA PHE A 56 -0.89 8.07 -2.57
C PHE A 56 0.04 7.90 -1.37
N GLU A 57 -0.38 8.33 -0.17
CA GLU A 57 0.41 8.22 1.05
C GLU A 57 0.82 6.77 1.35
N LYS A 58 -0.11 5.82 1.18
CA LYS A 58 0.17 4.39 1.37
C LYS A 58 1.15 3.86 0.34
N THR A 59 1.01 4.28 -0.92
CA THR A 59 1.89 3.86 -2.02
C THR A 59 3.31 4.41 -1.83
N VAL A 60 3.45 5.68 -1.43
CA VAL A 60 4.75 6.28 -1.09
C VAL A 60 5.39 5.59 0.10
N SER A 61 4.62 5.27 1.15
CA SER A 61 5.13 4.50 2.29
C SER A 61 5.61 3.11 1.87
N ALA A 62 4.88 2.43 0.98
CA ALA A 62 5.28 1.14 0.43
C ALA A 62 6.57 1.27 -0.39
N LEU A 63 6.68 2.30 -1.22
CA LEU A 63 7.87 2.59 -2.02
C LEU A 63 9.12 2.81 -1.16
N ALA A 64 8.99 3.61 -0.09
CA ALA A 64 10.07 3.81 0.88
C ALA A 64 10.47 2.51 1.58
N GLY A 65 9.50 1.64 1.87
CA GLY A 65 9.74 0.30 2.38
C GLY A 65 10.48 -0.59 1.39
N ALA A 66 10.03 -0.60 0.13
CA ALA A 66 10.58 -1.40 -0.97
C ALA A 66 12.02 -1.03 -1.32
N SER A 67 12.45 0.21 -1.08
CA SER A 67 13.84 0.66 -1.32
C SER A 67 14.89 -0.12 -0.53
N ARG A 68 14.49 -0.88 0.50
CA ARG A 68 15.38 -1.75 1.29
C ARG A 68 15.55 -3.13 0.68
N TYR A 69 14.78 -3.47 -0.35
CA TYR A 69 14.69 -4.82 -0.90
C TYR A 69 14.97 -4.82 -2.40
N SER A 70 15.58 -5.91 -2.86
CA SER A 70 15.97 -6.12 -4.26
C SER A 70 14.94 -6.97 -5.03
N PHE A 71 13.63 -6.82 -4.78
CA PHE A 71 12.60 -7.65 -5.41
C PHE A 71 12.61 -7.56 -6.95
N PHE A 72 13.00 -6.41 -7.49
CA PHE A 72 13.11 -6.21 -8.93
C PHE A 72 14.27 -6.97 -9.58
N ASP A 73 15.41 -7.05 -8.88
CA ASP A 73 16.65 -7.59 -9.45
C ASP A 73 16.87 -9.05 -9.07
N GLU A 74 16.46 -9.46 -7.87
CA GLU A 74 16.73 -10.80 -7.33
C GLU A 74 15.46 -11.66 -7.31
N PRO A 75 15.42 -12.79 -8.04
CA PRO A 75 14.26 -13.68 -8.05
C PRO A 75 13.96 -14.23 -6.65
N ALA A 76 14.98 -14.67 -5.91
CA ALA A 76 14.79 -15.18 -4.54
C ALA A 76 14.17 -14.13 -3.61
N ALA A 77 14.50 -12.85 -3.77
CA ALA A 77 13.89 -11.77 -3.00
C ALA A 77 12.43 -11.55 -3.41
N ALA A 78 12.13 -11.55 -4.71
CA ALA A 78 10.77 -11.40 -5.24
C ALA A 78 9.81 -12.49 -4.73
N GLU A 79 10.33 -13.66 -4.38
CA GLU A 79 9.54 -14.81 -3.93
C GLU A 79 9.44 -14.93 -2.41
N SER A 80 10.13 -14.07 -1.66
CA SER A 80 10.14 -14.04 -0.20
C SER A 80 8.77 -13.71 0.41
N GLU A 81 8.59 -14.07 1.68
CA GLU A 81 7.39 -13.71 2.45
C GLU A 81 7.20 -12.19 2.54
N ASP A 82 8.28 -11.42 2.76
CA ASP A 82 8.27 -9.95 2.73
C ASP A 82 7.73 -9.40 1.41
N SER A 83 8.16 -9.96 0.28
CA SER A 83 7.71 -9.55 -1.05
C SER A 83 6.21 -9.80 -1.24
N VAL A 84 5.74 -11.00 -0.85
CA VAL A 84 4.32 -11.36 -0.96
C VAL A 84 3.46 -10.49 -0.06
N GLU A 85 3.90 -10.22 1.17
CA GLU A 85 3.19 -9.37 2.12
C GLU A 85 3.09 -7.93 1.61
N MET A 86 4.22 -7.33 1.22
CA MET A 86 4.25 -5.96 0.71
C MET A 86 3.43 -5.81 -0.57
N GLY A 87 3.55 -6.78 -1.48
CA GLY A 87 2.78 -6.81 -2.71
C GLY A 87 1.27 -6.92 -2.46
N ARG A 88 0.86 -7.75 -1.50
CA ARG A 88 -0.54 -7.90 -1.10
C ARG A 88 -1.10 -6.60 -0.51
N ASP A 89 -0.35 -5.94 0.36
CA ASP A 89 -0.74 -4.66 0.93
C ASP A 89 -0.87 -3.58 -0.15
N LEU A 90 0.08 -3.52 -1.09
CA LEU A 90 -0.02 -2.61 -2.23
C LEU A 90 -1.28 -2.90 -3.05
N VAL A 91 -1.52 -4.15 -3.45
CA VAL A 91 -2.71 -4.54 -4.23
C VAL A 91 -4.00 -4.15 -3.50
N HIS A 92 -4.07 -4.36 -2.19
CA HIS A 92 -5.21 -3.97 -1.37
C HIS A 92 -5.46 -2.45 -1.43
N HIS A 93 -4.42 -1.63 -1.32
CA HIS A 93 -4.55 -0.17 -1.43
C HIS A 93 -4.91 0.29 -2.85
N LEU A 94 -4.30 -0.30 -3.88
CA LEU A 94 -4.53 0.08 -5.28
C LEU A 94 -5.95 -0.25 -5.75
N PHE A 95 -6.49 -1.39 -5.33
CA PHE A 95 -7.80 -1.87 -5.79
C PHE A 95 -8.93 -1.61 -4.79
N GLY A 96 -8.61 -1.22 -3.55
CA GLY A 96 -9.58 -0.81 -2.54
C GLY A 96 -10.16 -1.96 -1.72
N SER A 97 -10.75 -2.96 -2.38
CA SER A 97 -11.36 -4.10 -1.70
C SER A 97 -10.96 -5.47 -2.26
N PRO A 98 -11.04 -6.54 -1.44
CA PRO A 98 -10.85 -7.92 -1.92
C PRO A 98 -11.85 -8.30 -3.02
N ALA A 99 -13.06 -7.71 -3.02
CA ALA A 99 -14.07 -7.97 -4.03
C ALA A 99 -13.67 -7.37 -5.39
N GLU A 100 -13.13 -6.15 -5.41
CA GLU A 100 -12.61 -5.51 -6.63
C GLU A 100 -11.37 -6.26 -7.16
N THR A 101 -10.47 -6.65 -6.27
CA THR A 101 -9.32 -7.50 -6.61
C THR A 101 -9.78 -8.82 -7.23
N GLY A 102 -10.79 -9.46 -6.63
CA GLY A 102 -11.38 -10.69 -7.17
C GLY A 102 -11.94 -10.53 -8.58
N GLN A 103 -12.59 -9.40 -8.89
CA GLN A 103 -13.11 -9.13 -10.24
C GLN A 103 -11.98 -8.99 -11.26
N VAL A 104 -10.90 -8.29 -10.90
CA VAL A 104 -9.69 -8.17 -11.73
C VAL A 104 -9.10 -9.55 -12.02
N LEU A 105 -8.96 -10.39 -10.99
CA LEU A 105 -8.41 -11.74 -11.13
C LEU A 105 -9.28 -12.62 -12.04
N GLN A 106 -10.61 -12.50 -11.95
CA GLN A 106 -11.52 -13.25 -12.83
C GLN A 106 -11.44 -12.79 -14.29
N ALA A 107 -11.38 -11.47 -14.53
CA ALA A 107 -11.19 -10.93 -15.87
C ALA A 107 -9.84 -11.34 -16.47
N ALA A 108 -8.78 -11.34 -15.66
CA ALA A 108 -7.46 -11.78 -16.09
C ALA A 108 -7.39 -13.29 -16.36
N ALA A 109 -8.09 -14.11 -15.56
CA ALA A 109 -8.18 -15.56 -15.78
C ALA A 109 -8.82 -15.91 -17.12
N GLN A 110 -9.91 -15.21 -17.49
CA GLN A 110 -10.60 -15.43 -18.76
C GLN A 110 -9.73 -15.09 -19.97
N GLN A 111 -8.88 -14.07 -19.85
CA GLN A 111 -8.00 -13.63 -20.94
C GLN A 111 -6.72 -14.45 -21.05
N SER A 112 -6.09 -14.75 -19.91
CA SER A 112 -4.81 -15.46 -19.87
C SER A 112 -4.94 -16.98 -19.98
N GLY A 113 -6.10 -17.54 -19.61
CA GLY A 113 -6.28 -18.99 -19.44
C GLY A 113 -5.61 -19.54 -18.17
N VAL A 114 -5.12 -18.66 -17.27
CA VAL A 114 -4.55 -19.04 -15.98
C VAL A 114 -5.63 -19.04 -14.90
N ARG A 115 -5.59 -20.01 -13.98
CA ARG A 115 -6.61 -20.13 -12.93
C ARG A 115 -6.59 -18.90 -12.00
N PRO A 116 -7.76 -18.42 -11.52
CA PRO A 116 -7.84 -17.28 -10.60
C PRO A 116 -7.01 -17.45 -9.32
N ASP A 117 -6.94 -18.67 -8.78
CA ASP A 117 -6.14 -19.00 -7.58
C ASP A 117 -4.64 -18.77 -7.80
N ILE A 118 -4.11 -19.16 -8.97
CA ILE A 118 -2.71 -18.92 -9.31
C ILE A 118 -2.48 -17.43 -9.53
N LEU A 119 -3.39 -16.74 -10.22
CA LEU A 119 -3.29 -15.28 -10.40
C LEU A 119 -3.33 -14.54 -9.07
N SER A 120 -4.09 -15.03 -8.08
CA SER A 120 -4.13 -14.43 -6.74
C SER A 120 -2.82 -14.57 -5.98
N GLN A 121 -2.02 -15.60 -6.27
CA GLN A 121 -0.68 -15.80 -5.70
C GLN A 121 0.39 -15.05 -6.50
N LEU A 122 0.20 -14.94 -7.82
CA LEU A 122 1.08 -14.25 -8.74
C LEU A 122 1.02 -12.73 -8.57
N LEU A 123 -0.18 -12.17 -8.42
CA LEU A 123 -0.43 -10.74 -8.42
C LEU A 123 0.36 -9.98 -7.33
N PRO A 124 0.41 -10.44 -6.06
CA PRO A 124 1.25 -9.81 -5.05
C PRO A 124 2.74 -9.76 -5.44
N VAL A 125 3.26 -10.85 -6.00
CA VAL A 125 4.67 -10.93 -6.44
C VAL A 125 4.94 -9.94 -7.57
N LEU A 126 4.02 -9.84 -8.54
CA LEU A 126 4.14 -8.84 -9.61
C LEU A 126 4.08 -7.42 -9.05
N ALA A 127 3.22 -7.17 -8.06
CA ALA A 127 3.06 -5.86 -7.45
C ALA A 127 4.31 -5.42 -6.66
N SER A 128 4.96 -6.32 -5.93
CA SER A 128 6.20 -6.01 -5.20
C SER A 128 7.39 -5.81 -6.14
N VAL A 129 7.51 -6.62 -7.20
CA VAL A 129 8.50 -6.44 -8.28
C VAL A 129 8.30 -5.09 -8.96
N LEU A 130 7.05 -4.76 -9.32
CA LEU A 130 6.69 -3.47 -9.90
C LEU A 130 7.06 -2.30 -8.98
N LEU A 131 6.75 -2.41 -7.68
CA LEU A 131 7.07 -1.38 -6.69
C LEU A 131 8.59 -1.18 -6.52
N SER A 132 9.35 -2.27 -6.46
CA SER A 132 10.81 -2.24 -6.40
C SER A 132 11.40 -1.65 -7.70
N GLY A 133 10.84 -1.99 -8.86
CA GLY A 133 11.25 -1.44 -10.16
C GLY A 133 10.91 0.04 -10.32
N LEU A 134 9.77 0.49 -9.81
CA LEU A 134 9.42 1.92 -9.73
C LEU A 134 10.40 2.67 -8.83
N THR A 135 10.71 2.12 -7.65
CA THR A 135 11.69 2.70 -6.73
C THR A 135 13.05 2.86 -7.40
N LYS A 136 13.50 1.80 -8.09
CA LYS A 136 14.73 1.80 -8.85
C LYS A 136 14.72 2.84 -9.97
N SER A 137 13.67 2.89 -10.78
CA SER A 137 13.50 3.90 -11.83
C SER A 137 13.55 5.33 -11.27
N ILE A 138 12.96 5.57 -10.09
CA ILE A 138 13.00 6.88 -9.42
C ILE A 138 14.43 7.22 -8.95
N ASN A 139 15.15 6.23 -8.40
CA ASN A 139 16.54 6.41 -7.97
C ASN A 139 17.49 6.64 -9.16
N GLU A 140 17.24 5.99 -10.30
CA GLU A 140 18.05 6.12 -11.52
C GLU A 140 17.76 7.40 -12.31
N LYS A 141 16.49 7.76 -12.49
CA LYS A 141 16.08 8.98 -13.23
C LYS A 141 16.13 10.25 -12.36
N GLY A 142 16.14 10.07 -11.04
CA GLY A 142 16.08 11.14 -10.06
C GLY A 142 14.66 11.64 -9.81
N LEU A 143 14.39 12.03 -8.55
CA LEU A 143 13.09 12.57 -8.13
C LEU A 143 12.68 13.84 -8.90
N GLY A 144 13.65 14.63 -9.39
CA GLY A 144 13.37 15.85 -10.15
C GLY A 144 12.72 15.59 -11.51
N ASP A 145 13.11 14.51 -12.19
CA ASP A 145 12.52 14.13 -13.48
C ASP A 145 11.09 13.60 -13.29
N VAL A 146 10.90 12.78 -12.25
CA VAL A 146 9.59 12.24 -11.86
C VAL A 146 8.64 13.37 -11.42
N LEU A 147 9.11 14.33 -10.61
CA LEU A 147 8.32 15.52 -10.28
C LEU A 147 8.03 16.37 -11.52
N GLY A 148 8.97 16.49 -12.45
CA GLY A 148 8.77 17.19 -13.72
C GLY A 148 7.66 16.55 -14.55
N GLN A 149 7.65 15.22 -14.64
CA GLN A 149 6.59 14.45 -15.29
C GLN A 149 5.24 14.59 -14.57
N LEU A 150 5.24 14.55 -13.23
CA LEU A 150 4.03 14.70 -12.42
C LEU A 150 3.49 16.14 -12.42
N ALA A 151 4.36 17.14 -12.59
CA ALA A 151 3.99 18.54 -12.82
C ALA A 151 3.33 18.68 -14.18
N ASN A 152 3.95 18.09 -15.20
CA ASN A 152 3.45 18.14 -16.56
C ASN A 152 2.16 17.33 -16.74
N SER A 153 1.91 16.32 -15.92
CA SER A 153 0.65 15.55 -15.92
C SER A 153 -0.50 16.26 -15.18
N GLY A 154 -0.25 17.41 -14.54
CA GLY A 154 -1.27 18.13 -13.76
C GLY A 154 -1.60 17.50 -12.40
N ALA A 155 -1.03 16.33 -12.08
CA ALA A 155 -1.26 15.65 -10.80
C ALA A 155 -0.67 16.46 -9.61
N LEU A 156 0.49 17.10 -9.80
CA LEU A 156 1.00 18.05 -8.79
C LEU A 156 0.11 19.28 -8.63
N GLY A 157 -0.63 19.67 -9.67
CA GLY A 157 -1.61 20.75 -9.59
C GLY A 157 -2.70 20.43 -8.57
N GLY A 158 -3.27 19.22 -8.60
CA GLY A 158 -4.26 18.78 -7.62
C GLY A 158 -3.71 18.71 -6.19
N ILE A 159 -2.49 18.21 -6.01
CA ILE A 159 -1.86 18.11 -4.68
C ILE A 159 -1.52 19.49 -4.11
N LEU A 160 -0.94 20.37 -4.94
CA LEU A 160 -0.59 21.73 -4.55
C LEU A 160 -1.85 22.56 -4.28
N GLU A 161 -2.90 22.45 -5.08
CA GLU A 161 -4.17 23.13 -4.86
C GLU A 161 -4.84 22.65 -3.57
N GLN A 162 -4.68 21.39 -3.18
CA GLN A 162 -5.17 20.87 -1.91
C GLN A 162 -4.33 21.33 -0.69
N ILE A 163 -3.01 21.42 -0.83
CA ILE A 163 -2.12 21.89 0.24
C ILE A 163 -2.19 23.42 0.41
N LEU A 164 -2.24 24.17 -0.69
CA LEU A 164 -2.24 25.63 -0.70
C LEU A 164 -3.66 26.19 -0.57
N GLY A 165 -4.66 25.48 -1.09
CA GLY A 165 -6.09 25.79 -0.97
C GLY A 165 -6.77 25.09 0.21
N GLY A 166 -6.03 24.88 1.31
CA GLY A 166 -6.43 24.12 2.48
C GLY A 166 -7.93 24.18 2.81
N GLY A 167 -8.59 23.02 2.71
CA GLY A 167 -9.84 22.75 3.43
C GLY A 167 -11.13 23.28 2.81
N ALA A 168 -11.28 23.31 1.48
CA ALA A 168 -12.63 23.26 0.92
C ALA A 168 -13.13 21.79 0.92
N PRO A 169 -14.26 21.45 1.58
CA PRO A 169 -14.84 20.14 1.41
C PRO A 169 -15.14 19.96 -0.08
N GLY A 170 -14.66 18.87 -0.67
CA GLY A 170 -15.05 18.50 -2.02
C GLY A 170 -16.59 18.52 -2.11
N PRO A 171 -17.16 18.88 -3.28
CA PRO A 171 -18.60 18.86 -3.45
C PRO A 171 -19.11 17.48 -3.04
N ALA A 172 -19.98 17.44 -2.04
CA ALA A 172 -20.60 16.20 -1.59
C ALA A 172 -21.16 15.47 -2.81
N PRO A 173 -20.98 14.13 -2.90
CA PRO A 173 -21.61 13.37 -3.96
C PRO A 173 -23.10 13.69 -3.95
N ALA A 174 -23.60 14.22 -5.06
CA ALA A 174 -25.02 14.40 -5.26
C ALA A 174 -25.69 13.03 -5.02
N PRO A 175 -26.74 12.95 -4.18
CA PRO A 175 -27.41 11.69 -3.94
C PRO A 175 -27.87 11.12 -5.29
N ALA A 176 -27.42 9.89 -5.57
CA ALA A 176 -27.89 9.14 -6.72
C ALA A 176 -29.42 9.14 -6.75
N PRO A 177 -30.06 9.36 -7.91
CA PRO A 177 -31.50 9.20 -8.02
C PRO A 177 -31.86 7.75 -7.66
N ALA A 178 -32.73 7.59 -6.67
CA ALA A 178 -33.22 6.29 -6.24
C ALA A 178 -33.88 5.54 -7.41
N PRO A 179 -33.75 4.20 -7.46
CA PRO A 179 -34.35 3.40 -8.53
C PRO A 179 -35.88 3.54 -8.51
N ALA A 180 -36.44 3.75 -9.70
CA ALA A 180 -37.86 3.83 -9.94
C ALA A 180 -38.58 2.54 -9.48
N PRO A 181 -39.64 2.63 -8.65
CA PRO A 181 -40.50 1.49 -8.38
C PRO A 181 -41.32 1.14 -9.64
N LEU A 182 -41.35 -0.15 -9.97
CA LEU A 182 -42.24 -0.70 -10.99
C LEU A 182 -43.71 -0.35 -10.70
N PRO A 183 -44.53 -0.08 -11.72
CA PRO A 183 -45.93 0.27 -11.53
C PRO A 183 -46.72 -0.98 -11.13
N ARG A 184 -47.16 -1.03 -9.86
CA ARG A 184 -48.27 -1.90 -9.46
C ARG A 184 -49.55 -1.07 -9.60
N GLY A 185 -50.25 -1.29 -10.70
CA GLY A 185 -51.53 -0.64 -10.96
C GLY A 185 -52.50 -0.92 -9.82
N ASN A 186 -53.17 0.13 -9.34
CA ASN A 186 -54.60 0.01 -9.11
C ASN A 186 -55.27 1.39 -9.20
N ALA A 187 -56.45 1.34 -9.80
CA ALA A 187 -57.26 2.46 -10.25
C ALA A 187 -57.84 3.31 -9.11
N GLY A 188 -58.19 4.56 -9.47
CA GLY A 188 -59.35 5.25 -8.90
C GLY A 188 -59.00 6.51 -8.10
N GLY A 189 -59.34 7.67 -8.66
CA GLY A 189 -59.03 9.00 -8.12
C GLY A 189 -59.77 9.40 -6.84
N GLY A 190 -59.39 10.57 -6.31
CA GLY A 190 -60.17 11.27 -5.28
C GLY A 190 -59.36 12.27 -4.48
N LEU A 191 -59.77 13.55 -4.51
CA LEU A 191 -59.24 14.72 -3.81
C LEU A 191 -59.41 14.65 -2.27
N GLY A 192 -59.05 13.53 -1.64
CA GLY A 192 -59.22 13.29 -0.19
C GLY A 192 -57.96 12.79 0.54
N GLY A 193 -56.88 12.44 -0.16
CA GLY A 193 -55.71 11.79 0.44
C GLY A 193 -54.70 12.72 1.13
N LEU A 194 -54.64 13.99 0.74
CA LEU A 194 -53.59 14.91 1.20
C LEU A 194 -53.92 15.62 2.52
N LEU A 195 -55.20 15.79 2.86
CA LEU A 195 -55.61 16.37 4.15
C LEU A 195 -55.52 15.37 5.31
N GLY A 196 -55.52 14.06 5.03
CA GLY A 196 -55.38 13.01 6.06
C GLY A 196 -53.94 12.78 6.53
N THR A 197 -52.95 12.96 5.65
CA THR A 197 -51.54 12.67 5.97
C THR A 197 -50.87 13.75 6.82
N ILE A 198 -51.31 15.01 6.69
CA ILE A 198 -50.74 16.13 7.45
C ILE A 198 -51.31 16.18 8.88
N LEU A 199 -52.59 15.81 9.08
CA LEU A 199 -53.18 15.70 10.43
C LEU A 199 -52.74 14.45 11.20
N GLY A 200 -52.33 13.37 10.51
CA GLY A 200 -51.85 12.14 11.15
C GLY A 200 -50.45 12.23 11.74
N GLY A 201 -49.57 13.06 11.15
CA GLY A 201 -48.16 13.14 11.55
C GLY A 201 -47.88 14.06 12.75
N LEU A 202 -48.78 14.99 13.07
CA LEU A 202 -48.54 16.02 14.10
C LEU A 202 -49.08 15.65 15.50
N LEU A 203 -49.94 14.63 15.63
CA LEU A 203 -50.60 14.29 16.90
C LEU A 203 -50.10 12.99 17.57
N GLY A 204 -49.14 12.29 16.97
CA GLY A 204 -48.72 10.94 17.40
C GLY A 204 -47.39 10.85 18.13
N GLY A 205 -47.17 11.64 19.20
CA GLY A 205 -45.99 11.51 20.05
C GLY A 205 -46.22 10.61 21.27
N GLY A 206 -45.30 9.66 21.53
CA GLY A 206 -45.06 9.17 22.90
C GLY A 206 -44.71 7.68 23.11
N ARG A 207 -43.42 7.46 23.45
CA ARG A 207 -42.83 6.58 24.50
C ARG A 207 -43.16 5.06 24.59
N GLY A 208 -42.10 4.28 24.85
CA GLY A 208 -42.19 3.01 25.60
C GLY A 208 -40.85 2.25 25.71
N ALA A 209 -40.33 2.11 26.94
CA ALA A 209 -39.11 1.36 27.31
C ALA A 209 -39.36 -0.17 27.48
N PRO A 210 -38.33 -1.04 27.51
CA PRO A 210 -38.50 -2.48 27.72
C PRO A 210 -38.48 -2.92 29.21
N PRO A 211 -39.26 -3.95 29.63
CA PRO A 211 -39.39 -4.38 31.03
C PRO A 211 -38.58 -5.63 31.44
N SER A 212 -38.41 -5.73 32.76
CA SER A 212 -37.73 -6.75 33.58
C SER A 212 -38.47 -8.09 33.73
N ALA A 213 -37.73 -9.16 34.03
CA ALA A 213 -38.22 -10.53 34.28
C ALA A 213 -38.38 -10.88 35.77
N PRO A 214 -39.33 -11.79 36.12
CA PRO A 214 -39.21 -12.59 37.34
C PRO A 214 -39.49 -14.12 37.16
N SER A 215 -38.58 -14.90 37.75
CA SER A 215 -38.72 -16.11 38.60
C SER A 215 -39.65 -17.30 38.23
N ARG A 216 -39.08 -18.53 38.25
CA ARG A 216 -39.52 -19.67 39.11
C ARG A 216 -38.58 -20.92 39.02
N LEU A 217 -38.18 -21.43 40.19
CA LEU A 217 -37.69 -22.80 40.55
C LEU A 217 -38.89 -23.80 40.70
N PRO A 218 -38.78 -25.11 41.10
CA PRO A 218 -37.67 -26.02 41.55
C PRO A 218 -37.73 -27.44 40.84
N PRO A 219 -37.23 -28.64 41.33
CA PRO A 219 -36.53 -29.01 42.58
C PRO A 219 -35.32 -30.01 42.56
N GLN A 220 -34.42 -29.77 43.53
CA GLN A 220 -33.78 -30.62 44.57
C GLN A 220 -33.45 -32.13 44.43
N GLY A 221 -32.20 -32.45 44.82
CA GLY A 221 -31.67 -33.75 45.31
C GLY A 221 -30.33 -34.06 44.63
N ARG A 222 -29.19 -34.38 45.28
CA ARG A 222 -28.92 -35.04 46.56
C ARG A 222 -27.42 -34.88 46.87
N SER A 223 -27.09 -34.91 48.15
CA SER A 223 -25.78 -34.73 48.81
C SER A 223 -24.81 -35.91 48.67
N GLY A 224 -23.51 -35.62 48.84
CA GLY A 224 -22.40 -36.58 49.05
C GLY A 224 -21.08 -36.00 48.52
N ASP A 225 -20.30 -35.25 49.29
CA ASP A 225 -19.24 -35.68 50.24
C ASP A 225 -17.87 -36.00 49.58
N VAL A 226 -16.89 -35.17 49.99
CA VAL A 226 -15.44 -35.39 50.22
C VAL A 226 -14.37 -35.62 49.14
N LEU A 227 -13.19 -35.07 49.51
CA LEU A 227 -11.80 -35.15 49.03
C LEU A 227 -11.39 -34.17 47.92
N GLU A 228 -10.68 -33.09 48.21
CA GLU A 228 -9.28 -33.01 48.70
C GLU A 228 -8.26 -33.46 47.64
N THR A 229 -7.69 -32.48 46.95
CA THR A 229 -6.28 -32.36 46.46
C THR A 229 -6.27 -31.02 45.69
N GLY A 230 -5.60 -29.94 46.08
CA GLY A 230 -4.28 -29.87 46.70
C GLY A 230 -3.21 -29.59 45.64
N ALA A 231 -3.29 -28.44 44.93
CA ALA A 231 -2.17 -27.85 44.20
C ALA A 231 -2.46 -26.36 43.89
N GLY A 232 -1.71 -25.45 44.51
CA GLY A 232 -1.69 -24.02 44.15
C GLY A 232 -0.75 -23.74 42.95
N PRO A 233 -0.13 -22.56 42.88
CA PRO A 233 -0.77 -21.24 42.79
C PRO A 233 -0.34 -20.48 41.52
N THR A 234 -1.03 -19.38 41.27
CA THR A 234 -0.68 -18.23 40.43
C THR A 234 0.79 -18.08 40.02
N GLY A 235 1.05 -18.15 38.71
CA GLY A 235 2.28 -17.71 38.07
C GLY A 235 2.03 -16.47 37.20
N SER A 236 2.17 -15.31 37.81
CA SER A 236 2.39 -14.04 37.11
C SER A 236 3.87 -13.98 36.71
N GLY A 237 4.16 -13.79 35.43
CA GLY A 237 5.51 -13.53 34.94
C GLY A 237 5.57 -13.89 33.46
N GLY A 238 6.07 -13.08 32.55
CA GLY A 238 6.59 -11.73 32.59
C GLY A 238 6.82 -11.42 31.11
N LEU A 239 6.48 -10.20 30.67
CA LEU A 239 6.81 -9.74 29.33
C LEU A 239 8.33 -9.91 29.12
N PRO A 240 8.80 -10.32 27.93
CA PRO A 240 10.21 -10.32 27.61
C PRO A 240 10.75 -8.88 27.69
N GLY A 241 11.50 -8.59 28.76
CA GLY A 241 12.27 -7.36 28.92
C GLY A 241 13.44 -7.38 27.94
N GLY A 242 13.31 -6.62 26.87
CA GLY A 242 14.36 -6.40 25.87
C GLY A 242 14.57 -4.93 25.52
N PHE A 243 14.02 -4.00 26.30
CA PHE A 243 14.17 -2.57 26.10
C PHE A 243 14.32 -1.86 27.46
N ASP A 244 15.35 -2.24 28.20
CA ASP A 244 15.78 -1.49 29.37
C ASP A 244 16.36 -0.14 28.93
N GLU A 245 15.97 0.93 29.62
CA GLU A 245 16.41 2.31 29.33
C GLU A 245 17.94 2.44 29.37
N ALA A 246 18.62 1.62 30.18
CA ALA A 246 20.07 1.54 30.24
C ALA A 246 20.71 1.04 28.93
N SER A 247 20.08 0.07 28.25
CA SER A 247 20.55 -0.47 26.96
C SER A 247 20.41 0.57 25.85
N ILE A 248 19.34 1.37 25.89
CA ILE A 248 19.12 2.48 24.96
C ILE A 248 20.18 3.58 25.16
N GLN A 249 20.51 3.90 26.41
CA GLN A 249 21.56 4.89 26.72
C GLN A 249 22.94 4.43 26.21
N GLN A 250 23.28 3.15 26.37
CA GLN A 250 24.54 2.60 25.83
C GLN A 250 24.61 2.66 24.30
N ALA A 251 23.53 2.32 23.60
CA ALA A 251 23.48 2.41 22.15
C ALA A 251 23.67 3.85 21.64
N ILE A 252 23.07 4.84 22.33
CA ILE A 252 23.23 6.26 22.00
C ILE A 252 24.68 6.72 22.27
N GLU A 253 25.30 6.26 23.35
CA GLU A 253 26.68 6.62 23.68
C GLU A 253 27.69 6.02 22.69
N GLU A 254 27.42 4.80 22.20
CA GLU A 254 28.24 4.15 21.17
C GLU A 254 28.18 4.90 19.82
N ILE A 255 26.98 5.34 19.40
CA ILE A 255 26.79 6.17 18.21
C ILE A 255 27.49 7.53 18.37
N LYS A 256 27.45 8.14 19.56
CA LYS A 256 28.16 9.40 19.82
C LYS A 256 29.67 9.23 19.76
N LYS A 257 30.19 8.09 20.24
CA LYS A 257 31.62 7.74 20.20
C LYS A 257 32.10 7.50 18.77
N THR A 258 31.34 6.75 17.95
CA THR A 258 31.70 6.52 16.54
C THR A 258 31.70 7.83 15.73
N LEU A 259 30.77 8.73 16.03
CA LEU A 259 30.70 10.06 15.38
C LEU A 259 31.81 11.03 15.83
N GLN A 260 32.34 10.90 17.06
CA GLN A 260 33.50 11.70 17.51
C GLN A 260 34.84 11.18 16.99
N VAL A 261 34.97 9.87 16.76
CA VAL A 261 36.17 9.27 16.17
C VAL A 261 36.40 9.78 14.74
N GLY A 262 35.36 10.20 14.01
CA GLY A 262 35.48 10.83 12.69
C GLY A 262 35.92 12.30 12.69
N ARG A 263 36.04 12.97 13.85
CA ARG A 263 36.37 14.41 13.93
C ARG A 263 37.72 14.74 14.58
N GLY A 264 38.50 13.72 14.96
CA GLY A 264 39.68 13.94 15.79
C GLY A 264 40.79 12.91 15.61
N ALA A 265 41.24 12.66 14.38
CA ALA A 265 42.59 12.14 14.14
C ALA A 265 42.95 12.24 12.65
N ASN A 266 43.91 13.11 12.33
CA ASN A 266 45.15 12.75 11.64
C ASN A 266 45.62 13.89 10.72
N ALA A 267 46.53 14.71 11.23
CA ALA A 267 47.51 15.38 10.40
C ALA A 267 48.67 14.40 10.16
N PRO A 268 49.24 14.37 8.96
CA PRO A 268 50.69 14.36 8.88
C PRO A 268 51.21 15.56 8.08
N ALA A 269 52.33 16.07 8.58
CA ALA A 269 53.15 17.09 7.96
C ALA A 269 53.82 16.59 6.67
N GLY A 270 54.03 17.51 5.73
CA GLY A 270 55.13 17.48 4.77
C GLY A 270 54.77 17.06 3.34
N GLY A 271 54.88 18.00 2.39
CA GLY A 271 54.97 17.65 0.97
C GLY A 271 54.46 18.69 -0.02
N GLN A 272 55.27 19.73 -0.25
CA GLN A 272 55.41 20.47 -1.51
C GLN A 272 54.16 21.11 -2.17
N SER A 273 54.13 22.43 -2.00
CA SER A 273 53.55 23.41 -2.90
C SER A 273 54.26 23.42 -4.26
N ALA A 274 53.53 23.18 -5.35
CA ALA A 274 53.69 23.77 -6.70
C ALA A 274 52.88 22.93 -7.71
N GLY A 275 51.87 23.51 -8.38
CA GLY A 275 51.19 22.80 -9.48
C GLY A 275 49.96 23.48 -10.09
N GLY A 276 49.24 24.34 -9.36
CA GLY A 276 47.97 24.89 -9.85
C GLY A 276 48.05 25.87 -11.03
N ALA A 277 49.23 26.42 -11.33
CA ALA A 277 49.39 27.37 -12.44
C ALA A 277 49.71 26.69 -13.79
N SER A 278 50.25 25.46 -13.78
CA SER A 278 50.73 24.80 -14.99
C SER A 278 49.61 24.08 -15.75
N ASP A 279 48.60 23.56 -15.05
CA ASP A 279 47.46 22.89 -15.67
C ASP A 279 46.53 23.86 -16.41
N LEU A 280 46.36 25.09 -15.89
CA LEU A 280 45.58 26.12 -16.57
C LEU A 280 46.26 26.63 -17.85
N GLU A 281 47.60 26.70 -17.87
CA GLU A 281 48.38 27.10 -19.05
C GLU A 281 48.34 26.01 -20.15
N ALA A 282 48.33 24.73 -19.76
CA ALA A 282 48.17 23.60 -20.68
C ALA A 282 46.77 23.56 -21.33
N ILE A 283 45.71 23.85 -20.57
CA ILE A 283 44.33 23.85 -21.07
C ILE A 283 44.07 25.04 -22.00
N LEU A 284 44.63 26.23 -21.70
CA LEU A 284 44.50 27.41 -22.55
C LEU A 284 45.27 27.29 -23.87
N GLY A 285 46.42 26.60 -23.88
CA GLY A 285 47.17 26.30 -25.10
C GLY A 285 46.41 25.37 -26.06
N GLN A 286 45.57 24.48 -25.53
CA GLN A 286 44.85 23.49 -26.34
C GLN A 286 43.56 24.05 -26.98
N ILE A 287 42.94 25.07 -26.39
CA ILE A 287 41.72 25.70 -26.92
C ILE A 287 42.04 26.78 -27.98
N LEU A 288 43.18 27.47 -27.85
CA LEU A 288 43.52 28.59 -28.74
C LEU A 288 44.50 28.21 -29.88
N GLY A 289 44.93 26.94 -29.94
CA GLY A 289 45.98 26.46 -30.82
C GLY A 289 45.53 25.51 -31.91
N LYS A 290 44.66 25.95 -32.84
CA LYS A 290 44.59 25.34 -34.18
C LYS A 290 44.11 26.36 -35.21
N ARG A 291 45.05 26.79 -36.06
CA ARG A 291 44.76 27.40 -37.36
C ARG A 291 44.01 26.41 -38.24
#